data_AF-A0A927KX52-F1
#
_entry.id   AF-A0A927KX52-F1
#
_cell.length_a   1.000
_cell.length_b   1.000
_cell.length_c   1.000
_cell.angle_alpha   90.00
_cell.angle_beta   90.00
_cell.angle_gamma   90.00
#
_symmetry.space_group_name_H-M   'P 1'
#
loop_
_entity.id
_entity.type
_entity.pdbx_description
1 polymer ?
#
loop_
_entity_poly.entity_id
_entity_poly.type
_entity_poly.pdbx_seq_one_letter_code
_entity_poly.pdbx_strand_id
1 'polypeptide(L)' 'MTSTLHVTPIGDQADHDTSTSDPDCVCGPETKPVTRDDGSIGWLLVHHSLDGRERAKG' A
#
# COMPACT_ATOMS: atom_id res chain seq x y z
N MET A 1 17.22 9.13 -0.96
CA MET A 1 16.25 8.04 -0.71
C MET A 1 14.93 8.46 -1.34
N THR A 2 14.44 7.73 -2.34
CA THR A 2 13.08 7.93 -2.88
C THR A 2 12.10 7.62 -1.75
N SER A 3 11.30 8.59 -1.34
CA SER A 3 10.24 8.38 -0.35
C SER A 3 9.09 7.60 -0.98
N THR A 4 8.96 6.33 -0.59
CA THR A 4 7.78 5.51 -0.88
C THR A 4 6.77 5.71 0.25
N LEU A 5 5.51 5.92 -0.09
CA LEU A 5 4.42 6.04 0.89
C LEU A 5 3.57 4.79 0.87
N HIS A 6 3.12 4.35 2.05
CA HIS A 6 2.31 3.16 2.21
C HIS A 6 0.86 3.58 2.47
N VAL A 7 -0.08 2.96 1.76
CA VAL A 7 -1.51 3.10 2.00
C VAL A 7 -2.00 1.77 2.56
N THR A 8 -2.34 1.74 3.85
CA THR A 8 -2.76 0.53 4.55
C THR A 8 -4.25 0.53 4.87
N PRO A 9 -4.94 -0.62 4.81
CA PRO A 9 -6.31 -0.75 5.26
C PRO A 9 -6.41 -0.55 6.79
N ILE A 10 -7.42 0.22 7.21
CA ILE A 10 -7.66 0.48 8.64
C ILE A 10 -8.32 -0.74 9.29
N GLY A 11 -7.72 -1.22 10.38
CA GLY A 11 -8.26 -2.32 11.20
C GLY A 11 -8.25 -3.66 10.48
N ASP A 12 -7.25 -3.89 9.63
CA ASP A 12 -7.06 -5.16 8.91
C ASP A 12 -6.58 -6.29 9.83
N GLN A 13 -6.77 -7.52 9.39
CA GLN A 13 -6.41 -8.71 10.16
C GLN A 13 -4.89 -9.00 10.12
N ALA A 14 -4.18 -8.42 9.16
CA ALA A 14 -2.74 -8.52 9.02
C ALA A 14 -2.07 -7.19 9.37
N ASP A 15 -0.91 -7.27 10.04
CA ASP A 15 -0.02 -6.13 10.22
C ASP A 15 0.74 -5.86 8.91
N HIS A 16 0.77 -4.60 8.50
CA HIS A 16 1.45 -4.14 7.29
C HIS A 16 2.74 -3.41 7.68
N ASP A 17 3.90 -4.01 7.39
CA ASP A 17 5.18 -3.34 7.61
C ASP A 17 5.34 -2.16 6.64
N THR A 18 5.42 -0.95 7.19
CA THR A 18 5.63 0.29 6.44
C THR A 18 7.03 0.86 6.61
N SER A 19 7.96 0.10 7.19
CA SER A 19 9.35 0.52 7.41
C SER A 19 10.25 0.28 6.19
N THR A 20 9.81 -0.58 5.26
CA THR A 20 10.54 -0.93 4.03
C THR A 20 9.94 -0.21 2.82
N SER A 21 10.61 -0.23 1.67
CA SER A 21 10.03 0.21 0.39
C SER A 21 9.82 -0.96 -0.58
N ASP A 22 10.02 -2.19 -0.09
CA ASP A 22 9.86 -3.41 -0.89
C ASP A 22 8.40 -3.88 -0.80
N PRO A 23 7.78 -4.33 -1.91
CA PRO A 23 6.41 -4.84 -1.91
C PRO A 23 6.31 -6.26 -1.31
N ASP A 24 7.09 -6.55 -0.27
CA ASP A 24 7.12 -7.84 0.41
C ASP A 24 6.11 -7.86 1.56
N CYS A 25 4.84 -7.98 1.19
CA CYS A 25 3.75 -8.20 2.14
C CYS A 25 2.84 -9.30 1.61
N VAL A 26 2.37 -10.16 2.53
CA VAL A 26 1.47 -11.28 2.22
C VAL A 26 0.13 -10.82 1.61
N CYS A 27 -0.24 -9.54 1.79
CA CYS A 27 -1.43 -8.96 1.16
C CYS A 27 -1.28 -8.77 -0.36
N GLY A 28 -0.06 -8.90 -0.90
CA GLY A 28 0.25 -8.68 -2.30
C GLY A 28 0.00 -7.23 -2.73
N PRO A 29 0.74 -6.25 -2.20
CA PRO A 29 0.48 -4.83 -2.43
C PRO A 29 0.72 -4.43 -3.89
N GLU A 30 0.04 -3.38 -4.34
CA GLU A 30 0.21 -2.81 -5.67
C GLU A 30 1.13 -1.58 -5.63
N THR A 31 2.15 -1.53 -6.51
CA THR A 31 3.05 -0.39 -6.64
C THR A 31 2.52 0.61 -7.68
N LYS A 32 2.27 1.86 -7.26
CA LYS A 32 1.75 2.92 -8.15
C LYS A 32 2.70 4.12 -8.23
N PRO A 33 3.07 4.57 -9.44
CA PRO A 33 3.78 5.84 -9.62
C PRO A 33 2.81 7.01 -9.43
N VAL A 34 3.29 8.09 -8.81
CA VAL A 34 2.56 9.35 -8.66
C VAL A 34 3.46 10.51 -9.07
N THR A 35 3.02 11.26 -10.07
CA THR A 35 3.69 12.50 -10.48
C THR A 35 3.47 13.57 -9.42
N ARG A 36 4.55 14.19 -8.95
CA ARG A 36 4.55 15.31 -8.01
C ARG A 36 4.53 16.64 -8.75
N ASP A 37 4.20 17.73 -8.05
CA ASP A 37 4.12 19.09 -8.61
C ASP A 37 5.45 19.57 -9.21
N ASP A 38 6.59 19.03 -8.74
CA ASP A 38 7.93 19.30 -9.26
C ASP A 38 8.31 18.46 -10.50
N GLY A 39 7.38 17.64 -11.00
CA GLY A 39 7.57 16.74 -12.14
C GLY A 39 8.30 15.43 -11.81
N SER A 40 8.75 15.22 -10.57
CA SER A 40 9.34 13.95 -10.15
C SER A 40 8.28 12.87 -9.92
N ILE A 41 8.72 11.60 -9.90
CA ILE A 41 7.86 10.46 -9.58
C ILE A 41 8.08 10.04 -8.13
N GLY A 42 7.02 10.11 -7.32
CA GLY A 42 6.89 9.40 -6.07
C GLY A 42 6.27 8.02 -6.26
N TRP A 43 6.40 7.14 -5.27
CA TRP A 43 5.87 5.78 -5.31
C TRP A 43 4.92 5.53 -4.16
N LEU A 44 3.79 4.89 -4.45
CA LEU A 44 2.85 4.37 -3.47
C LEU A 44 2.89 2.84 -3.45
N LEU A 45 2.91 2.25 -2.26
CA LEU A 45 2.57 0.86 -2.03
C LEU A 45 1.18 0.78 -1.43
N VAL A 46 0.22 0.27 -2.21
CA VAL A 46 -1.17 0.16 -1.81
C VAL A 46 -1.45 -1.26 -1.34
N HIS A 47 -1.73 -1.42 -0.05
CA HIS A 47 -1.95 -2.73 0.57
C HIS A 47 -3.41 -3.16 0.42
N HIS A 48 -3.64 -4.46 0.24
CA HIS A 48 -4.98 -5.05 0.21
C HIS A 48 -5.41 -5.50 1.61
N SER A 49 -6.71 -5.40 1.91
CA SER A 49 -7.26 -6.00 3.13
C SER A 49 -7.27 -7.53 3.02
N LEU A 50 -6.96 -8.21 4.12
CA LEU A 50 -6.97 -9.68 4.20
C LEU A 50 -8.06 -10.23 5.12
N ASP A 51 -9.03 -9.40 5.49
CA ASP A 51 -10.12 -9.78 6.40
C ASP A 51 -11.45 -10.06 5.69
N GLY A 52 -11.49 -10.02 4.36
CA GLY A 52 -12.67 -10.35 3.58
C GLY A 52 -13.77 -9.29 3.60
N ARG A 53 -13.56 -8.10 4.17
CA ARG A 53 -14.59 -7.05 4.30
C ARG A 53 -15.14 -6.55 2.96
N GLU A 54 -14.38 -6.71 1.90
CA GLU A 54 -14.80 -6.44 0.53
C GLU A 54 -15.95 -7.36 0.07
N ARG A 55 -16.11 -8.53 0.70
CA ARG A 55 -17.19 -9.50 0.44
C ARG A 55 -18.45 -9.22 1.26
N ALA A 56 -18.36 -8.38 2.30
CA ALA A 56 -19.47 -8.07 3.18
C ALA A 56 -20.52 -7.13 2.55
N LYS A 57 -20.29 -6.63 1.34
CA LYS A 57 -21.28 -5.93 0.53
C LYS A 57 -21.76 -6.84 -0.61
N GLY A 58 -22.79 -7.63 -0.32
CA GLY A 58 -23.59 -8.42 -1.27
C GLY A 58 -25.06 -8.28 -0.93
#